data_AF-A0A932QFJ8-F1
#
_entry.id   AF-A0A932QFJ8-F1
#
_cell.length_a   1.000
_cell.length_b   1.000
_cell.length_c   1.000
_cell.angle_alpha   90.00
_cell.angle_beta   90.00
_cell.angle_gamma   90.00
#
_symmetry.space_group_name_H-M   'P 1'
#
loop_
_entity.id
_entity.type
_entity.pdbx_description
1 polymer ?
#
loop_
_entity_poly.entity_id
_entity_poly.type
_entity_poly.pdbx_seq_one_letter_code
_entity_poly.pdbx_strand_id
1 'polypeptide(L)'
;MPLPAATLRFPHERVLLHRTRLAYVHLGNLLTDAKRDRAARVYGYVAVWLPEELLLLYLQEGEVVNATSTPDGAAFHPLAIAEALAKVPNAAEIGEICFHEADDEQLATMFASQSSTPMPWPQELAFGDSAALLAWLHATMHDGVVEVQIADGVNYAMVRNGVPVRGYFADPTVGKADAALAALLLPGRVGAAQRRIRLWPVPPALPVQAPPALVAAYRELVAGLVRRLGEAGATGVFAVAENARHFLSERHPALQRLALGSANGKDPTVDAGALTAAVAAWMQEIVWASPVDAQTPEQLLGELTRDRRHVFQSAGLFQALPWRAQW
;
A
#
# COMPACT_ATOMS: atom_id res chain seq x y z
N MET A 1 -18.95 8.52 -17.86
CA MET A 1 -17.98 7.42 -18.12
C MET A 1 -16.77 7.69 -17.25
N PRO A 2 -16.16 6.67 -16.62
CA PRO A 2 -14.91 6.84 -15.88
C PRO A 2 -13.82 7.34 -16.82
N LEU A 3 -12.90 8.15 -16.30
CA LEU A 3 -11.80 8.69 -17.07
C LEU A 3 -10.71 7.62 -17.20
N PRO A 4 -10.06 7.47 -18.37
CA PRO A 4 -8.95 6.53 -18.48
C PRO A 4 -7.89 6.82 -17.42
N ALA A 5 -7.43 5.80 -16.71
CA ALA A 5 -6.38 5.93 -15.69
C ALA A 5 -5.13 6.65 -16.24
N ALA A 6 -4.86 6.46 -17.54
CA ALA A 6 -3.83 7.13 -18.35
C ALA A 6 -3.85 8.67 -18.28
N THR A 7 -4.99 9.29 -17.95
CA THR A 7 -5.11 10.75 -17.93
C THR A 7 -4.90 11.34 -16.55
N LEU A 8 -5.07 10.55 -15.47
CA LEU A 8 -5.14 11.07 -14.11
C LEU A 8 -3.88 11.84 -13.68
N ARG A 9 -4.09 12.99 -13.04
CA ARG A 9 -3.09 13.84 -12.42
C ARG A 9 -3.37 13.95 -10.92
N PHE A 10 -2.32 13.81 -10.13
CA PHE A 10 -2.36 13.89 -8.67
C PHE A 10 -1.63 15.17 -8.21
N PRO A 11 -2.02 15.70 -7.04
CA PRO A 11 -1.36 16.86 -6.47
C PRO A 11 0.09 16.55 -6.13
N HIS A 12 0.93 17.58 -6.10
CA HIS A 12 2.33 17.47 -5.72
C HIS A 12 2.85 18.82 -5.26
N GLU A 13 3.93 18.81 -4.48
CA GLU A 13 4.63 20.02 -4.06
C GLU A 13 5.73 20.39 -5.05
N ARG A 14 6.52 19.41 -5.48
CA ARG A 14 7.63 19.61 -6.42
C ARG A 14 7.73 18.45 -7.41
N VAL A 15 8.00 18.79 -8.67
CA VAL A 15 8.28 17.79 -9.69
C VAL A 15 9.77 17.42 -9.65
N LEU A 16 10.07 16.14 -9.41
CA LEU A 16 11.42 15.59 -9.44
C LEU A 16 11.75 14.96 -10.80
N LEU A 17 10.75 14.32 -11.41
CA LEU A 17 10.77 13.83 -12.78
C LEU A 17 9.43 14.17 -13.43
N HIS A 18 9.48 14.98 -14.50
CA HIS A 18 8.31 15.24 -15.33
C HIS A 18 7.81 13.95 -15.98
N ARG A 19 6.53 13.93 -16.37
CA ARG A 19 5.94 12.79 -17.10
C ARG A 19 6.77 12.48 -18.34
N THR A 20 7.47 11.36 -18.29
CA THR A 20 8.49 10.94 -19.26
C THR A 20 8.15 9.54 -19.76
N ARG A 21 8.45 9.24 -21.03
CA ARG A 21 8.25 7.89 -21.55
C ARG A 21 9.12 6.89 -20.81
N LEU A 22 8.53 5.75 -20.46
CA LEU A 22 9.18 4.69 -19.69
C LEU A 22 10.42 4.13 -20.42
N ALA A 23 10.46 4.21 -21.75
CA ALA A 23 11.61 3.86 -22.59
C ALA A 23 12.91 4.62 -22.24
N TYR A 24 12.83 5.76 -21.54
CA TYR A 24 13.99 6.58 -21.17
C TYR A 24 14.33 6.54 -19.68
N VAL A 25 13.59 5.77 -18.87
CA VAL A 25 13.72 5.79 -17.41
C VAL A 25 13.80 4.37 -16.87
N HIS A 26 14.89 4.09 -16.14
CA HIS A 26 15.01 2.82 -15.43
C HIS A 26 14.47 2.97 -13.99
N LEU A 27 13.30 2.36 -13.71
CA LEU A 27 12.62 2.51 -12.41
C LEU A 27 13.54 2.15 -11.23
N GLY A 28 14.31 1.07 -11.34
CA GLY A 28 15.23 0.66 -10.26
C GLY A 28 16.31 1.72 -9.96
N ASN A 29 16.76 2.46 -10.97
CA ASN A 29 17.77 3.51 -10.77
C ASN A 29 17.12 4.73 -10.11
N LEU A 30 15.93 5.13 -10.60
CA LEU A 30 15.14 6.21 -10.02
C LEU A 30 14.91 6.01 -8.52
N LEU A 31 14.50 4.81 -8.11
CA LEU A 31 14.27 4.48 -6.69
C LEU A 31 15.57 4.40 -5.88
N THR A 32 16.65 3.88 -6.49
CA THR A 32 17.97 3.83 -5.82
C THR A 32 18.53 5.23 -5.59
N ASP A 33 18.36 6.15 -6.55
CA ASP A 33 18.81 7.53 -6.44
C ASP A 33 18.02 8.28 -5.37
N ALA A 34 16.70 8.07 -5.29
CA ALA A 34 15.85 8.61 -4.23
C ALA A 34 16.31 8.20 -2.81
N LYS A 35 16.80 6.96 -2.67
CA LYS A 35 17.35 6.42 -1.41
C LYS A 35 18.76 6.93 -1.09
N ARG A 36 19.60 7.13 -2.11
CA ARG A 36 21.02 7.50 -1.93
C ARG A 36 21.20 8.96 -1.56
N ASP A 37 20.31 9.84 -2.02
CA ASP A 37 20.39 11.26 -1.70
C ASP A 37 19.95 11.50 -0.24
N ARG A 38 20.91 11.31 0.69
CA ARG A 38 20.72 11.50 2.13
C ARG A 38 20.29 12.92 2.51
N ALA A 39 20.49 13.90 1.64
CA ALA A 39 19.99 15.27 1.84
C ALA A 39 18.50 15.41 1.47
N ALA A 40 17.95 14.50 0.67
CA ALA A 40 16.62 14.65 0.10
C ALA A 40 15.50 13.94 0.89
N ARG A 41 15.77 12.81 1.60
CA ARG A 41 14.79 12.01 2.38
C ARG A 41 13.37 12.13 1.81
N VAL A 42 13.24 11.85 0.52
CA VAL A 42 12.10 12.33 -0.26
C VAL A 42 10.83 11.65 0.20
N TYR A 43 9.85 12.45 0.62
CA TYR A 43 8.46 12.05 0.72
C TYR A 43 7.83 12.33 -0.63
N GLY A 44 7.22 11.32 -1.24
CA GLY A 44 6.69 11.48 -2.58
C GLY A 44 6.02 10.25 -3.12
N TYR A 45 5.66 10.32 -4.40
CA TYR A 45 5.11 9.18 -5.10
C TYR A 45 5.63 9.12 -6.54
N VAL A 46 5.72 7.90 -7.06
CA VAL A 46 5.99 7.63 -8.46
C VAL A 46 4.69 7.15 -9.09
N ALA A 47 4.22 7.84 -10.13
CA ALA A 47 3.09 7.39 -10.94
C ALA A 47 3.62 6.75 -12.22
N VAL A 48 3.15 5.54 -12.54
CA VAL A 48 3.50 4.81 -13.76
C VAL A 48 2.22 4.49 -14.52
N TRP A 49 2.04 5.09 -15.68
CA TRP A 49 0.94 4.81 -16.59
C TRP A 49 1.38 3.70 -17.55
N LEU A 50 0.86 2.50 -17.33
CA LEU A 50 0.99 1.35 -18.21
C LEU A 50 -0.22 1.30 -19.17
N PRO A 51 -0.17 0.50 -20.26
CA PRO A 51 -1.30 0.37 -21.18
C PRO A 51 -2.59 -0.12 -20.51
N GLU A 52 -2.47 -0.98 -19.50
CA GLU A 52 -3.62 -1.64 -18.86
C GLU A 52 -4.04 -0.98 -17.54
N GLU A 53 -3.13 -0.27 -16.87
CA GLU A 53 -3.39 0.30 -15.55
C GLU A 53 -2.44 1.44 -15.18
N LEU A 54 -2.82 2.21 -14.16
CA LEU A 54 -1.98 3.15 -13.46
C LEU A 54 -1.47 2.51 -12.17
N LEU A 55 -0.16 2.60 -11.94
CA LEU A 55 0.50 2.25 -10.69
C LEU A 55 0.88 3.53 -9.93
N LEU A 56 0.66 3.54 -8.62
CA LEU A 56 1.21 4.54 -7.72
C LEU A 56 2.09 3.86 -6.69
N LEU A 57 3.36 4.23 -6.64
CA LEU A 57 4.32 3.82 -5.62
C LEU A 57 4.48 4.98 -4.63
N TYR A 58 4.29 4.73 -3.35
CA TYR A 58 4.40 5.72 -2.29
C TYR A 58 5.74 5.60 -1.60
N LEU A 59 6.43 6.73 -1.40
CA LEU A 59 7.75 6.79 -0.81
C LEU A 59 7.75 7.62 0.48
N GLN A 60 8.40 7.10 1.52
CA GLN A 60 8.76 7.86 2.72
C GLN A 60 10.27 7.74 2.92
N GLU A 61 10.93 8.88 3.16
CA GLU A 61 12.38 8.95 3.31
C GLU A 61 13.17 8.28 2.16
N GLY A 62 12.63 8.30 0.94
CA GLY A 62 13.24 7.68 -0.25
C GLY A 62 13.05 6.16 -0.38
N GLU A 63 12.37 5.50 0.57
CA GLU A 63 12.01 4.07 0.46
C GLU A 63 10.58 3.92 -0.02
N VAL A 64 10.31 2.94 -0.90
CA VAL A 64 8.94 2.59 -1.27
C VAL A 64 8.28 1.89 -0.07
N VAL A 65 7.21 2.47 0.44
CA VAL A 65 6.48 1.98 1.62
C VAL A 65 5.13 1.37 1.27
N ASN A 66 4.53 1.75 0.14
CA ASN A 66 3.25 1.21 -0.28
C ASN A 66 3.04 1.32 -1.80
N ALA A 67 2.06 0.60 -2.33
CA ALA A 67 1.68 0.70 -3.72
C ALA A 67 0.17 0.46 -3.93
N THR A 68 -0.40 1.11 -4.95
CA THR A 68 -1.76 0.86 -5.42
C THR A 68 -1.77 0.74 -6.94
N SER A 69 -2.80 0.10 -7.48
CA SER A 69 -3.09 0.18 -8.91
C SER A 69 -4.56 0.39 -9.21
N THR A 70 -4.82 0.89 -10.41
CA THR A 70 -6.17 1.06 -10.94
C THR A 70 -6.18 0.92 -12.47
N PRO A 71 -7.12 0.15 -13.05
CA PRO A 71 -7.29 0.10 -14.50
C PRO A 71 -8.02 1.33 -15.05
N ASP A 72 -8.89 1.95 -14.25
CA ASP A 72 -9.90 2.92 -14.72
C ASP A 72 -9.93 4.23 -13.93
N GLY A 73 -9.04 4.40 -12.94
CA GLY A 73 -9.00 5.61 -12.12
C GLY A 73 -10.16 5.77 -11.15
N ALA A 74 -11.06 4.80 -11.04
CA ALA A 74 -12.25 4.84 -10.20
C ALA A 74 -12.21 3.81 -9.07
N ALA A 75 -11.72 2.60 -9.39
CA ALA A 75 -11.50 1.52 -8.45
C ALA A 75 -9.99 1.30 -8.30
N PHE A 76 -9.47 1.63 -7.12
CA PHE A 76 -8.08 1.36 -6.76
C PHE A 76 -8.02 0.12 -5.88
N HIS A 77 -6.90 -0.58 -5.93
CA HIS A 77 -6.61 -1.64 -4.99
C HIS A 77 -5.16 -1.56 -4.50
N PRO A 78 -4.91 -1.81 -3.20
CA PRO A 78 -3.56 -2.01 -2.71
C PRO A 78 -2.85 -3.14 -3.46
N LEU A 79 -1.56 -2.95 -3.70
CA LEU A 79 -0.71 -3.90 -4.41
C LEU A 79 0.58 -4.10 -3.62
N ALA A 80 1.12 -5.33 -3.63
CA ALA A 80 2.38 -5.58 -2.98
C ALA A 80 3.50 -4.85 -3.72
N ILE A 81 4.47 -4.29 -2.99
CA ILE A 81 5.56 -3.52 -3.60
C ILE A 81 6.28 -4.35 -4.67
N ALA A 82 6.60 -5.62 -4.38
CA ALA A 82 7.27 -6.50 -5.34
C ALA A 82 6.44 -6.72 -6.63
N GLU A 83 5.11 -6.87 -6.49
CA GLU A 83 4.20 -7.02 -7.63
C GLU A 83 4.12 -5.73 -8.46
N ALA A 84 4.07 -4.57 -7.81
CA ALA A 84 4.04 -3.27 -8.47
C ALA A 84 5.33 -3.03 -9.27
N LEU A 85 6.49 -3.35 -8.68
CA LEU A 85 7.79 -3.23 -9.36
C LEU A 85 7.91 -4.22 -10.53
N ALA A 86 7.44 -5.46 -10.36
CA ALA A 86 7.50 -6.49 -11.42
C ALA A 86 6.61 -6.16 -12.63
N LYS A 87 5.55 -5.36 -12.44
CA LYS A 87 4.68 -4.90 -13.53
C LYS A 87 5.33 -3.86 -14.44
N VAL A 88 6.39 -3.18 -13.98
CA VAL A 88 7.10 -2.16 -14.77
C VAL A 88 8.25 -2.84 -15.52
N PRO A 89 8.15 -3.03 -16.85
CA PRO A 89 9.20 -3.71 -17.60
C PRO A 89 10.45 -2.84 -17.69
N ASN A 90 11.64 -3.45 -17.58
CA ASN A 90 12.92 -2.75 -17.67
C ASN A 90 13.18 -2.08 -19.04
N ALA A 91 12.49 -2.52 -20.09
CA ALA A 91 12.60 -2.00 -21.46
C ALA A 91 11.21 -1.77 -22.06
N ALA A 92 10.34 -1.09 -21.33
CA ALA A 92 8.99 -0.80 -21.81
C ALA A 92 9.04 0.28 -22.90
N GLU A 93 8.72 -0.09 -24.13
CA GLU A 93 8.54 0.87 -25.23
C GLU A 93 7.27 1.72 -25.07
N ILE A 94 6.32 1.25 -24.26
CA ILE A 94 5.01 1.85 -24.05
C ILE A 94 4.80 2.11 -22.56
N GLY A 95 4.39 3.33 -22.24
CA GLY A 95 4.08 3.77 -20.88
C GLY A 95 4.82 5.06 -20.52
N GLU A 96 4.39 5.67 -19.43
CA GLU A 96 4.93 6.93 -18.94
C GLU A 96 5.12 6.85 -17.43
N ILE A 97 6.07 7.63 -16.92
CA ILE A 97 6.43 7.67 -15.51
C ILE A 97 6.67 9.13 -15.08
N CYS A 98 6.25 9.48 -13.88
CA CYS A 98 6.68 10.70 -13.21
C CYS A 98 7.08 10.42 -11.77
N PHE A 99 7.86 11.33 -11.19
CA PHE A 99 8.24 11.30 -9.78
C PHE A 99 8.01 12.66 -9.17
N HIS A 100 7.18 12.71 -8.13
CA HIS A 100 6.77 13.95 -7.49
C HIS A 100 7.01 13.87 -5.99
N GLU A 101 7.49 14.98 -5.43
CA GLU A 101 7.56 15.19 -3.99
C GLU A 101 6.20 15.65 -3.48
N ALA A 102 5.83 15.15 -2.31
CA ALA A 102 4.56 15.43 -1.67
C ALA A 102 4.68 15.30 -0.15
N ASP A 103 3.89 16.08 0.58
CA ASP A 103 3.81 16.03 2.03
C ASP A 103 3.33 14.66 2.54
N ASP A 104 3.77 14.28 3.74
CA ASP A 104 3.37 13.01 4.36
C ASP A 104 1.84 12.90 4.56
N GLU A 105 1.17 13.99 4.96
CA GLU A 105 -0.30 14.02 5.09
C GLU A 105 -0.98 13.89 3.72
N GLN A 106 -0.37 14.43 2.65
CA GLN A 106 -0.85 14.25 1.28
C GLN A 106 -0.76 12.79 0.85
N LEU A 107 0.38 12.13 1.09
CA LEU A 107 0.58 10.73 0.72
C LEU A 107 -0.37 9.81 1.48
N ALA A 108 -0.53 10.03 2.79
CA ALA A 108 -1.50 9.34 3.61
C ALA A 108 -2.93 9.51 3.07
N THR A 109 -3.30 10.74 2.69
CA THR A 109 -4.60 11.06 2.09
C THR A 109 -4.83 10.33 0.78
N MET A 110 -3.88 10.40 -0.14
CA MET A 110 -3.93 9.72 -1.44
C MET A 110 -4.06 8.21 -1.28
N PHE A 111 -3.25 7.61 -0.40
CA PHE A 111 -3.31 6.18 -0.18
C PHE A 111 -4.64 5.76 0.47
N ALA A 112 -5.11 6.49 1.48
CA ALA A 112 -6.38 6.20 2.15
C ALA A 112 -7.57 6.25 1.18
N SER A 113 -7.62 7.25 0.29
CA SER A 113 -8.71 7.36 -0.70
C SER A 113 -8.72 6.25 -1.75
N GLN A 114 -7.61 5.53 -1.87
CA GLN A 114 -7.44 4.43 -2.83
C GLN A 114 -7.54 3.04 -2.19
N SER A 115 -7.46 2.96 -0.86
CA SER A 115 -7.43 1.68 -0.13
C SER A 115 -8.64 1.48 0.78
N SER A 116 -9.37 2.55 1.09
CA SER A 116 -10.51 2.52 2.00
C SER A 116 -11.85 2.65 1.27
N THR A 117 -12.94 2.43 1.98
CA THR A 117 -14.29 2.72 1.49
C THR A 117 -14.65 4.18 1.80
N PRO A 118 -15.17 4.97 0.82
CA PRO A 118 -15.60 6.33 1.09
C PRO A 118 -16.80 6.34 2.02
N MET A 119 -16.94 7.40 2.81
CA MET A 119 -18.12 7.59 3.64
C MET A 119 -19.36 7.77 2.76
N PRO A 120 -20.53 7.27 3.21
CA PRO A 120 -21.76 7.47 2.48
C PRO A 120 -22.06 8.95 2.34
N TRP A 121 -22.46 9.35 1.13
CA TRP A 121 -22.90 10.72 0.90
C TRP A 121 -24.25 10.96 1.60
N PRO A 122 -24.43 12.06 2.33
CA PRO A 122 -25.71 12.39 2.97
C PRO A 122 -26.81 12.53 1.91
N GLN A 123 -27.98 11.93 2.15
CA GLN A 123 -29.07 11.91 1.16
C GLN A 123 -29.64 13.31 0.90
N GLU A 124 -29.49 14.21 1.86
CA GLU A 124 -30.00 15.57 1.85
C GLU A 124 -29.13 16.52 1.01
N LEU A 125 -27.92 16.10 0.60
CA LEU A 125 -26.97 16.93 -0.13
C LEU A 125 -27.01 16.66 -1.64
N ALA A 126 -27.43 17.66 -2.42
CA ALA A 126 -27.32 17.61 -3.87
C ALA A 126 -25.84 17.68 -4.32
N PHE A 127 -25.42 16.72 -5.16
CA PHE A 127 -24.05 16.60 -5.72
C PHE A 127 -23.53 17.83 -6.50
N GLY A 128 -24.36 18.86 -6.71
CA GLY A 128 -24.02 20.07 -7.45
C GLY A 128 -24.00 21.36 -6.61
N ASP A 129 -24.40 21.33 -5.34
CA ASP A 129 -24.47 22.53 -4.51
C ASP A 129 -23.24 22.63 -3.58
N SER A 130 -22.26 23.42 -4.04
CA SER A 130 -21.01 23.69 -3.31
C SER A 130 -21.27 24.38 -1.97
N ALA A 131 -22.25 25.28 -1.92
CA ALA A 131 -22.57 26.04 -0.71
C ALA A 131 -23.22 25.13 0.32
N ALA A 132 -24.13 24.26 -0.11
CA ALA A 132 -24.72 23.24 0.76
C ALA A 132 -23.65 22.29 1.31
N LEU A 133 -22.69 21.84 0.50
CA LEU A 133 -21.60 20.98 0.98
C LEU A 133 -20.77 21.67 2.07
N LEU A 134 -20.31 22.90 1.84
CA LEU A 134 -19.51 23.64 2.83
C LEU A 134 -20.32 23.93 4.10
N ALA A 135 -21.59 24.30 3.96
CA ALA A 135 -22.50 24.52 5.09
C ALA A 135 -22.71 23.23 5.91
N TRP A 136 -22.85 22.08 5.25
CA TRP A 136 -23.00 20.79 5.89
C TRP A 136 -21.72 20.38 6.64
N LEU A 137 -20.54 20.55 6.03
CA LEU A 137 -19.26 20.28 6.70
C LEU A 137 -19.14 21.08 7.99
N HIS A 138 -19.44 22.38 7.93
CA HIS A 138 -19.42 23.26 9.08
C HIS A 138 -20.46 22.86 10.14
N ALA A 139 -21.71 22.61 9.74
CA ALA A 139 -22.80 22.26 10.66
C ALA A 139 -22.58 20.92 11.38
N THR A 140 -21.91 19.96 10.72
CA THR A 140 -21.59 18.64 11.28
C THR A 140 -20.25 18.59 11.98
N MET A 141 -19.48 19.69 11.98
CA MET A 141 -18.09 19.74 12.44
C MET A 141 -17.25 18.59 11.87
N HIS A 142 -17.44 18.29 10.58
CA HIS A 142 -16.82 17.15 9.94
C HIS A 142 -15.28 17.18 10.04
N ASP A 143 -14.68 16.04 10.42
CA ASP A 143 -13.24 15.80 10.37
C ASP A 143 -12.93 14.71 9.35
N GLY A 144 -12.10 15.03 8.35
CA GLY A 144 -11.80 14.10 7.28
C GLY A 144 -11.26 14.76 6.02
N VAL A 145 -11.51 14.14 4.88
CA VAL A 145 -11.05 14.63 3.58
C VAL A 145 -12.22 14.70 2.59
N VAL A 146 -12.31 15.81 1.87
CA VAL A 146 -13.12 15.91 0.66
C VAL A 146 -12.23 15.66 -0.55
N GLU A 147 -12.49 14.56 -1.27
CA GLU A 147 -11.89 14.29 -2.57
C GLU A 147 -12.78 14.88 -3.67
N VAL A 148 -12.18 15.65 -4.57
CA VAL A 148 -12.85 16.24 -5.72
C VAL A 148 -12.08 15.85 -6.98
N GLN A 149 -12.65 14.94 -7.76
CA GLN A 149 -12.15 14.55 -9.07
C GLN A 149 -12.91 15.34 -10.14
N ILE A 150 -12.19 16.15 -10.93
CA ILE A 150 -12.75 16.98 -12.00
C ILE A 150 -11.88 16.82 -13.23
N ALA A 151 -12.49 16.35 -14.33
CA ALA A 151 -11.72 15.92 -15.49
C ALA A 151 -10.56 15.03 -15.00
N ASP A 152 -9.37 15.21 -15.55
CA ASP A 152 -8.21 14.38 -15.24
C ASP A 152 -7.53 14.69 -13.89
N GLY A 153 -7.94 15.72 -13.16
CA GLY A 153 -7.33 16.12 -11.88
C GLY A 153 -8.02 15.51 -10.65
N VAL A 154 -7.25 14.86 -9.79
CA VAL A 154 -7.70 14.43 -8.45
C VAL A 154 -7.24 15.46 -7.42
N ASN A 155 -8.15 15.92 -6.56
CA ASN A 155 -7.88 16.98 -5.59
C ASN A 155 -8.39 16.57 -4.21
N TYR A 156 -7.73 17.06 -3.16
CA TYR A 156 -8.08 16.76 -1.78
C TYR A 156 -8.13 18.04 -0.95
N ALA A 157 -9.11 18.13 -0.05
CA ALA A 157 -9.16 19.15 0.98
C ALA A 157 -9.29 18.48 2.35
N MET A 158 -8.32 18.74 3.23
CA MET A 158 -8.36 18.31 4.62
C MET A 158 -9.30 19.21 5.41
N VAL A 159 -10.30 18.60 6.04
CA VAL A 159 -11.31 19.29 6.84
C VAL A 159 -11.05 19.00 8.31
N ARG A 160 -11.05 20.06 9.12
CA ARG A 160 -10.96 19.99 10.59
C ARG A 160 -12.04 20.88 11.20
N ASN A 161 -12.82 20.33 12.12
CA ASN A 161 -13.96 21.00 12.74
C ASN A 161 -14.91 21.64 11.69
N GLY A 162 -15.13 20.93 10.58
CA GLY A 162 -16.00 21.40 9.50
C GLY A 162 -15.41 22.48 8.59
N VAL A 163 -14.15 22.87 8.78
CA VAL A 163 -13.47 23.90 7.96
C VAL A 163 -12.33 23.28 7.16
N PRO A 164 -12.24 23.54 5.84
CA PRO A 164 -11.06 23.15 5.06
C PRO A 164 -9.80 23.91 5.55
N VAL A 165 -8.82 23.18 6.07
CA VAL A 165 -7.59 23.76 6.65
C VAL A 165 -6.38 23.63 5.74
N ARG A 166 -6.33 22.58 4.90
CA ARG A 166 -5.23 22.32 3.95
C ARG A 166 -5.80 21.73 2.67
N GLY A 167 -5.19 22.04 1.53
CA GLY A 167 -5.64 21.56 0.23
C GLY A 167 -4.49 21.08 -0.62
N TYR A 168 -4.70 19.98 -1.32
CA TYR A 168 -3.76 19.33 -2.22
C TYR A 168 -4.42 19.25 -3.59
N PHE A 169 -3.95 20.05 -4.54
CA PHE A 169 -4.61 20.25 -5.83
C PHE A 169 -3.73 19.82 -7.00
N ALA A 170 -4.31 19.12 -7.98
CA ALA A 170 -3.58 18.62 -9.15
C ALA A 170 -3.01 19.77 -10.00
N ASP A 171 -3.76 20.86 -10.09
CA ASP A 171 -3.28 22.13 -10.64
C ASP A 171 -2.96 23.08 -9.47
N PRO A 172 -1.81 23.76 -9.47
CA PRO A 172 -1.47 24.73 -8.42
C PRO A 172 -2.56 25.79 -8.29
N THR A 173 -3.17 25.86 -7.12
CA THR A 173 -4.14 26.92 -6.81
C THR A 173 -3.48 27.95 -5.90
N VAL A 174 -3.75 29.23 -6.17
CA VAL A 174 -3.29 30.33 -5.32
C VAL A 174 -4.43 30.71 -4.38
N GLY A 175 -4.22 30.56 -3.07
CA GLY A 175 -5.19 30.98 -2.07
C GLY A 175 -5.33 30.02 -0.89
N LYS A 176 -6.33 30.28 -0.04
CA LYS A 176 -6.69 29.41 1.09
C LYS A 176 -7.42 28.15 0.60
N ALA A 177 -7.32 27.07 1.37
CA ALA A 177 -7.88 25.76 1.03
C ALA A 177 -9.40 25.78 0.83
N ASP A 178 -10.13 26.57 1.64
CA ASP A 178 -11.58 26.77 1.54
C ASP A 178 -11.99 27.41 0.21
N ALA A 179 -11.30 28.47 -0.19
CA ALA A 179 -11.55 29.17 -1.45
C ALA A 179 -11.20 28.29 -2.66
N ALA A 180 -10.08 27.56 -2.59
CA ALA A 180 -9.68 26.63 -3.63
C ALA A 180 -10.68 25.48 -3.79
N LEU A 181 -11.14 24.88 -2.67
CA LEU A 181 -12.18 23.86 -2.69
C LEU A 181 -13.49 24.42 -3.26
N ALA A 182 -13.94 25.58 -2.79
CA ALA A 182 -15.15 26.23 -3.32
C ALA A 182 -15.04 26.45 -4.84
N ALA A 183 -13.88 26.89 -5.34
CA ALA A 183 -13.64 27.11 -6.75
C ALA A 183 -13.71 25.83 -7.60
N LEU A 184 -13.27 24.68 -7.07
CA LEU A 184 -13.43 23.38 -7.73
C LEU A 184 -14.90 22.97 -7.79
N LEU A 185 -15.66 23.29 -6.75
CA LEU A 185 -17.06 22.91 -6.65
C LEU A 185 -17.99 23.78 -7.51
N LEU A 186 -17.57 24.97 -7.96
CA LEU A 186 -18.40 25.87 -8.77
C LEU A 186 -19.00 25.17 -10.02
N PRO A 187 -20.30 25.32 -10.28
CA PRO A 187 -20.95 24.74 -11.46
C PRO A 187 -20.36 25.33 -12.75
N GLY A 188 -20.20 24.50 -13.79
CA GLY A 188 -19.82 24.95 -15.14
C GLY A 188 -18.33 24.82 -15.52
N ARG A 189 -17.42 24.44 -14.60
CA ARG A 189 -16.02 24.13 -14.99
C ARG A 189 -15.93 22.91 -15.91
N VAL A 190 -16.74 21.90 -15.65
CA VAL A 190 -16.85 20.65 -16.41
C VAL A 190 -18.30 20.15 -16.25
N GLY A 191 -18.84 19.42 -17.23
CA GLY A 191 -20.17 18.82 -17.12
C GLY A 191 -20.31 17.93 -15.87
N ALA A 192 -21.48 17.94 -15.21
CA ALA A 192 -21.73 17.23 -13.95
C ALA A 192 -21.36 15.74 -13.99
N ALA A 193 -21.42 15.09 -15.15
CA ALA A 193 -21.07 13.68 -15.34
C ALA A 193 -19.55 13.37 -15.23
N GLN A 194 -18.68 14.38 -15.23
CA GLN A 194 -17.22 14.25 -15.12
C GLN A 194 -16.69 14.80 -13.78
N ARG A 195 -17.59 15.09 -12.84
CA ARG A 195 -17.26 15.52 -11.49
C ARG A 195 -17.64 14.42 -10.51
N ARG A 196 -16.68 13.99 -9.69
CA ARG A 196 -16.92 13.06 -8.59
C ARG A 196 -16.47 13.71 -7.29
N ILE A 197 -17.35 13.68 -6.29
CA ILE A 197 -17.04 14.18 -4.96
C ILE A 197 -17.23 13.01 -4.00
N ARG A 198 -16.23 12.78 -3.15
CA ARG A 198 -16.26 11.75 -2.13
C ARG A 198 -15.80 12.32 -0.79
N LEU A 199 -16.32 11.73 0.28
CA LEU A 199 -15.91 12.03 1.64
C LEU A 199 -15.14 10.85 2.20
N TRP A 200 -14.11 11.15 2.97
CA TRP A 200 -13.26 10.18 3.63
C TRP A 200 -13.10 10.54 5.10
N PRO A 201 -13.00 9.55 6.01
CA PRO A 201 -12.63 9.85 7.39
C PRO A 201 -11.22 10.46 7.44
N VAL A 202 -10.80 10.90 8.62
CA VAL A 202 -9.41 11.34 8.83
C VAL A 202 -8.46 10.20 8.44
N PRO A 203 -7.55 10.41 7.47
CA PRO A 203 -6.66 9.36 7.02
C PRO A 203 -5.70 9.01 8.16
N PRO A 204 -5.44 7.71 8.41
CA PRO A 204 -4.34 7.31 9.27
C PRO A 204 -3.01 7.69 8.61
N ALA A 205 -1.91 7.62 9.38
CA ALA A 205 -0.57 7.71 8.80
C ALA A 205 -0.40 6.66 7.69
N LEU A 206 0.39 7.01 6.65
CA LEU A 206 0.65 6.12 5.53
C LEU A 206 1.21 4.78 6.04
N PRO A 207 0.51 3.65 5.83
CA PRO A 207 1.00 2.36 6.31
C PRO A 207 2.24 1.93 5.52
N VAL A 208 3.23 1.40 6.24
CA VAL A 208 4.45 0.83 5.67
C VAL A 208 4.27 -0.68 5.52
N GLN A 209 4.23 -1.16 4.27
CA GLN A 209 4.19 -2.60 3.99
C GLN A 209 5.47 -3.29 4.48
N ALA A 210 5.35 -4.57 4.83
CA ALA A 210 6.50 -5.42 5.09
C ALA A 210 7.46 -5.39 3.89
N PRO A 211 8.77 -5.14 4.11
CA PRO A 211 9.73 -5.09 3.00
C PRO A 211 9.73 -6.41 2.20
N PRO A 212 9.86 -6.38 0.86
CA PRO A 212 9.88 -7.59 0.03
C PRO A 212 10.91 -8.63 0.49
N ALA A 213 12.08 -8.18 0.96
CA ALA A 213 13.11 -9.04 1.52
C ALA A 213 12.65 -9.80 2.78
N LEU A 214 11.84 -9.18 3.63
CA LEU A 214 11.28 -9.83 4.82
C LEU A 214 10.23 -10.88 4.43
N VAL A 215 9.36 -10.57 3.46
CA VAL A 215 8.39 -11.52 2.91
C VAL A 215 9.10 -12.75 2.33
N ALA A 216 10.13 -12.54 1.50
CA ALA A 216 10.94 -13.62 0.94
C ALA A 216 11.60 -14.46 2.04
N ALA A 217 12.17 -13.82 3.06
CA ALA A 217 12.76 -14.52 4.19
C ALA A 217 11.77 -15.39 4.97
N TYR A 218 10.53 -14.93 5.14
CA TYR A 218 9.50 -15.77 5.76
C TYR A 218 9.05 -16.92 4.88
N ARG A 219 8.93 -16.74 3.57
CA ARG A 219 8.64 -17.86 2.64
C ARG A 219 9.72 -18.94 2.73
N GLU A 220 10.98 -18.54 2.68
CA GLU A 220 12.12 -19.45 2.82
C GLU A 220 12.13 -20.15 4.18
N LEU A 221 11.82 -19.43 5.27
CA LEU A 221 11.78 -19.99 6.61
C LEU A 221 10.70 -21.08 6.73
N VAL A 222 9.47 -20.81 6.28
CA VAL A 222 8.38 -21.81 6.36
C VAL A 222 8.63 -22.98 5.41
N ALA A 223 9.13 -22.73 4.19
CA ALA A 223 9.52 -23.80 3.28
C ALA A 223 10.64 -24.67 3.86
N GLY A 224 11.63 -24.04 4.51
CA GLY A 224 12.71 -24.72 5.23
C GLY A 224 12.18 -25.56 6.39
N LEU A 225 11.23 -25.04 7.17
CA LEU A 225 10.56 -25.75 8.26
C LEU A 225 9.86 -27.01 7.76
N VAL A 226 9.00 -26.87 6.75
CA VAL A 226 8.26 -28.00 6.16
C VAL A 226 9.20 -29.05 5.60
N ARG A 227 10.27 -28.64 4.91
CA ARG A 227 11.28 -29.55 4.37
C ARG A 227 11.99 -30.32 5.49
N ARG A 228 12.44 -29.64 6.55
CA ARG A 228 13.15 -30.27 7.67
C ARG A 228 12.30 -31.27 8.42
N LEU A 229 11.04 -30.93 8.70
CA LEU A 229 10.10 -31.85 9.34
C LEU A 229 9.85 -33.09 8.47
N GLY A 230 9.73 -32.90 7.14
CA GLY A 230 9.62 -34.02 6.20
C GLY A 230 10.85 -34.92 6.19
N GLU A 231 12.06 -34.34 6.19
CA GLU A 231 13.34 -35.06 6.32
C GLU A 231 13.45 -35.82 7.65
N ALA A 232 12.88 -35.27 8.72
CA ALA A 232 12.83 -35.89 10.05
C ALA A 232 11.72 -36.97 10.20
N GLY A 233 10.94 -37.23 9.14
CA GLY A 233 9.96 -38.32 9.10
C GLY A 233 8.51 -37.91 9.33
N ALA A 234 8.20 -36.61 9.45
CA ALA A 234 6.81 -36.15 9.54
C ALA A 234 6.06 -36.39 8.22
N THR A 235 5.09 -37.30 8.23
CA THR A 235 4.30 -37.65 7.04
C THR A 235 3.23 -36.60 6.77
N GLY A 236 3.09 -36.17 5.51
CA GLY A 236 2.05 -35.22 5.11
C GLY A 236 2.23 -33.77 5.60
N VAL A 237 3.42 -33.40 6.10
CA VAL A 237 3.69 -32.07 6.68
C VAL A 237 3.34 -30.90 5.75
N PHE A 238 3.50 -31.07 4.42
CA PHE A 238 3.09 -30.05 3.46
C PHE A 238 1.57 -29.80 3.50
N ALA A 239 0.76 -30.86 3.54
CA ALA A 239 -0.69 -30.75 3.61
C ALA A 239 -1.13 -30.15 4.96
N VAL A 240 -0.46 -30.53 6.05
CA VAL A 240 -0.66 -29.93 7.37
C VAL A 240 -0.38 -28.42 7.33
N ALA A 241 0.73 -28.01 6.72
CA ALA A 241 1.09 -26.61 6.59
C ALA A 241 0.06 -25.81 5.76
N GLU A 242 -0.35 -26.29 4.60
CA GLU A 242 -1.36 -25.58 3.79
C GLU A 242 -2.74 -25.54 4.47
N ASN A 243 -3.16 -26.60 5.15
CA ASN A 243 -4.40 -26.61 5.93
C ASN A 243 -4.35 -25.60 7.08
N ALA A 244 -3.25 -25.56 7.83
CA ALA A 244 -3.03 -24.57 8.88
C ALA A 244 -3.07 -23.14 8.33
N ARG A 245 -2.44 -22.90 7.16
CA ARG A 245 -2.48 -21.61 6.46
C ARG A 245 -3.91 -21.20 6.15
N HIS A 246 -4.70 -22.09 5.57
CA HIS A 246 -6.10 -21.84 5.23
C HIS A 246 -6.94 -21.52 6.46
N PHE A 247 -6.82 -22.31 7.53
CA PHE A 247 -7.55 -22.09 8.78
C PHE A 247 -7.18 -20.75 9.43
N LEU A 248 -5.89 -20.42 9.51
CA LEU A 248 -5.41 -19.17 10.10
C LEU A 248 -5.71 -17.94 9.24
N SER A 249 -6.05 -18.11 7.97
CA SER A 249 -6.24 -17.00 7.03
C SER A 249 -7.43 -16.10 7.34
N GLU A 250 -8.41 -16.58 8.12
CA GLU A 250 -9.53 -15.77 8.61
C GLU A 250 -9.05 -14.73 9.65
N ARG A 251 -8.16 -15.15 10.56
CA ARG A 251 -7.58 -14.29 11.60
C ARG A 251 -6.38 -13.49 11.10
N HIS A 252 -5.65 -14.05 10.14
CA HIS A 252 -4.44 -13.48 9.55
C HIS A 252 -4.56 -13.42 8.03
N PRO A 253 -5.25 -12.41 7.46
CA PRO A 253 -5.47 -12.29 6.02
C PRO A 253 -4.20 -12.31 5.17
N ALA A 254 -3.05 -11.93 5.74
CA ALA A 254 -1.74 -12.03 5.09
C ALA A 254 -1.42 -13.46 4.58
N LEU A 255 -1.88 -14.49 5.28
CA LEU A 255 -1.67 -15.90 4.92
C LEU A 255 -2.45 -16.32 3.67
N GLN A 256 -3.48 -15.57 3.25
CA GLN A 256 -4.19 -15.86 2.00
C GLN A 256 -3.27 -15.73 0.78
N ARG A 257 -2.30 -14.82 0.84
CA ARG A 257 -1.36 -14.53 -0.26
C ARG A 257 -0.03 -15.30 -0.11
N LEU A 258 0.37 -15.60 1.13
CA LEU A 258 1.61 -16.29 1.47
C LEU A 258 1.52 -17.83 1.29
N ALA A 259 1.41 -18.34 0.05
CA ALA A 259 1.34 -19.78 -0.22
C ALA A 259 2.71 -20.50 -0.25
N LEU A 260 2.77 -21.78 0.16
CA LEU A 260 3.95 -22.65 -0.04
C LEU A 260 3.97 -23.22 -1.46
N GLY A 261 5.14 -23.20 -2.10
CA GLY A 261 5.38 -23.92 -3.36
C GLY A 261 4.62 -23.39 -4.59
N SER A 262 3.81 -22.34 -4.44
CA SER A 262 3.13 -21.70 -5.56
C SER A 262 4.08 -20.79 -6.33
N ALA A 263 4.30 -21.09 -7.62
CA ALA A 263 4.95 -20.15 -8.56
C ALA A 263 4.15 -18.82 -8.70
N ASN A 264 2.87 -18.82 -8.26
CA ASN A 264 1.96 -17.68 -8.29
C ASN A 264 1.67 -17.11 -6.89
N GLY A 265 2.48 -17.43 -5.87
CA GLY A 265 2.33 -16.88 -4.53
C GLY A 265 2.47 -15.35 -4.58
N LYS A 266 1.40 -14.64 -4.27
CA LYS A 266 1.38 -13.17 -4.24
C LYS A 266 1.93 -12.65 -2.92
N ASP A 267 2.56 -11.49 -2.92
CA ASP A 267 3.10 -10.93 -1.69
C ASP A 267 1.98 -10.25 -0.88
N PRO A 268 2.01 -10.34 0.46
CA PRO A 268 1.01 -9.70 1.29
C PRO A 268 1.24 -8.19 1.36
N THR A 269 0.16 -7.42 1.46
CA THR A 269 0.18 -5.94 1.52
C THR A 269 0.06 -5.41 2.96
N VAL A 270 0.51 -6.20 3.94
CA VAL A 270 0.41 -5.87 5.38
C VAL A 270 1.74 -5.35 5.90
N ASP A 271 1.73 -4.71 7.08
CA ASP A 271 2.96 -4.29 7.75
C ASP A 271 3.77 -5.49 8.29
N ALA A 272 5.03 -5.21 8.66
CA ALA A 272 5.96 -6.22 9.17
C ALA A 272 5.47 -6.92 10.44
N GLY A 273 4.78 -6.21 11.34
CA GLY A 273 4.26 -6.77 12.59
C GLY A 273 3.12 -7.76 12.33
N ALA A 274 2.15 -7.37 11.51
CA ALA A 274 1.05 -8.23 11.09
C ALA A 274 1.54 -9.48 10.34
N LEU A 275 2.53 -9.33 9.46
CA LEU A 275 3.17 -10.46 8.77
C LEU A 275 3.87 -11.39 9.75
N THR A 276 4.65 -10.85 10.68
CA THR A 276 5.38 -11.64 11.67
C THR A 276 4.45 -12.45 12.56
N ALA A 277 3.38 -11.82 13.06
CA ALA A 277 2.38 -12.50 13.87
C ALA A 277 1.70 -13.64 13.10
N ALA A 278 1.35 -13.41 11.84
CA ALA A 278 0.75 -14.41 10.97
C ALA A 278 1.68 -15.61 10.73
N VAL A 279 2.95 -15.36 10.42
CA VAL A 279 3.95 -16.41 10.16
C VAL A 279 4.28 -17.17 11.45
N ALA A 280 4.40 -16.49 12.59
CA ALA A 280 4.64 -17.14 13.88
C ALA A 280 3.51 -18.11 14.24
N ALA A 281 2.25 -17.68 14.10
CA ALA A 281 1.08 -18.54 14.32
C ALA A 281 1.10 -19.74 13.37
N TRP A 282 1.44 -19.52 12.10
CA TRP A 282 1.52 -20.60 11.12
C TRP A 282 2.61 -21.62 11.43
N MET A 283 3.81 -21.16 11.76
CA MET A 283 4.91 -22.03 12.20
C MET A 283 4.52 -22.82 13.46
N GLN A 284 3.79 -22.19 14.37
CA GLN A 284 3.34 -22.82 15.59
C GLN A 284 2.43 -24.02 15.33
N GLU A 285 1.42 -23.84 14.47
CA GLU A 285 0.52 -24.91 14.04
C GLU A 285 1.26 -26.03 13.31
N ILE A 286 2.20 -25.70 12.41
CA ILE A 286 3.00 -26.71 11.69
C ILE A 286 3.77 -27.60 12.66
N VAL A 287 4.49 -27.01 13.61
CA VAL A 287 5.33 -27.76 14.55
C VAL A 287 4.48 -28.60 15.50
N TRP A 288 3.36 -28.06 16.01
CA TRP A 288 2.48 -28.82 16.89
C TRP A 288 1.77 -29.98 16.21
N ALA A 289 1.33 -29.80 14.96
CA ALA A 289 0.65 -30.83 14.19
C ALA A 289 1.61 -31.84 13.55
N SER A 290 2.93 -31.62 13.60
CA SER A 290 3.96 -32.50 13.04
C SER A 290 5.10 -32.75 14.04
N PRO A 291 4.81 -33.36 15.21
CA PRO A 291 5.85 -33.65 16.19
C PRO A 291 6.85 -34.66 15.63
N VAL A 292 8.14 -34.39 15.85
CA VAL A 292 9.24 -35.29 15.50
C VAL A 292 10.13 -35.50 16.73
N ASP A 293 10.42 -36.75 17.07
CA ASP A 293 11.18 -37.08 18.29
C ASP A 293 12.67 -36.68 18.21
N ALA A 294 13.18 -36.48 16.99
CA ALA A 294 14.60 -36.28 16.73
C ALA A 294 15.10 -34.85 17.03
N GLN A 295 14.23 -33.84 17.05
CA GLN A 295 14.63 -32.44 17.25
C GLN A 295 13.57 -31.67 18.04
N THR A 296 14.03 -30.87 19.00
CA THR A 296 13.14 -29.93 19.71
C THR A 296 12.80 -28.72 18.82
N PRO A 297 11.61 -28.10 18.98
CA PRO A 297 11.25 -26.88 18.26
C PRO A 297 12.28 -25.76 18.41
N GLU A 298 12.91 -25.63 19.57
CA GLU A 298 13.94 -24.64 19.87
C GLU A 298 15.21 -24.83 19.01
N GLN A 299 15.64 -26.08 18.84
CA GLN A 299 16.80 -26.45 18.01
C GLN A 299 16.49 -26.22 16.53
N LEU A 300 15.32 -26.66 16.07
CA LEU A 300 14.86 -26.48 14.70
C LEU A 300 14.78 -24.98 14.34
N LEU A 301 14.22 -24.17 15.24
CA LEU A 301 14.15 -22.72 15.08
C LEU A 301 15.55 -22.10 15.01
N GLY A 302 16.44 -22.48 15.93
CA GLY A 302 17.83 -22.00 15.96
C GLY A 302 18.59 -22.30 14.67
N GLU A 303 18.44 -23.51 14.14
CA GLU A 303 19.06 -23.92 12.88
C GLU A 303 18.52 -23.15 11.67
N LEU A 304 17.20 -23.08 11.52
CA LEU A 304 16.54 -22.46 10.36
C LEU A 304 16.70 -20.94 10.30
N THR A 305 16.90 -20.29 11.44
CA THR A 305 16.96 -18.83 11.52
C THR A 305 18.38 -18.29 11.69
N ARG A 306 19.41 -19.16 11.81
CA ARG A 306 20.80 -18.76 12.09
C ARG A 306 21.34 -17.69 11.14
N ASP A 307 21.19 -17.91 9.83
CA ASP A 307 21.77 -17.03 8.80
C ASP A 307 21.08 -15.66 8.72
N ARG A 308 19.81 -15.58 9.12
CA ARG A 308 18.98 -14.37 9.05
C ARG A 308 18.47 -13.93 10.43
N ARG A 309 19.17 -14.30 11.51
CA ARG A 309 18.75 -14.07 12.89
C ARG A 309 18.41 -12.61 13.16
N HIS A 310 19.26 -11.69 12.73
CA HIS A 310 19.07 -10.26 12.99
C HIS A 310 17.80 -9.72 12.32
N VAL A 311 17.49 -10.21 11.11
CA VAL A 311 16.25 -9.83 10.39
C VAL A 311 15.04 -10.29 11.19
N PHE A 312 14.97 -11.56 11.55
CA PHE A 312 13.83 -12.11 12.31
C PHE A 312 13.72 -11.52 13.74
N GLN A 313 14.84 -11.20 14.37
CA GLN A 313 14.86 -10.55 15.67
C GLN A 313 14.30 -9.12 15.59
N SER A 314 14.71 -8.35 14.57
CA SER A 314 14.21 -6.99 14.35
C SER A 314 12.72 -6.96 14.03
N ALA A 315 12.22 -7.98 13.33
CA ALA A 315 10.80 -8.14 13.01
C ALA A 315 9.94 -8.62 14.20
N GLY A 316 10.56 -9.11 15.28
CA GLY A 316 9.85 -9.56 16.48
C GLY A 316 9.46 -11.05 16.48
N LEU A 317 10.01 -11.87 15.58
CA LEU A 317 9.61 -13.28 15.41
C LEU A 317 9.81 -14.09 16.70
N PHE A 318 10.96 -13.91 17.37
CA PHE A 318 11.30 -14.71 18.56
C PHE A 318 10.46 -14.37 19.78
N GLN A 319 9.84 -13.18 19.82
CA GLN A 319 8.88 -12.81 20.86
C GLN A 319 7.47 -13.35 20.55
N ALA A 320 7.16 -13.56 19.26
CA ALA A 320 5.87 -14.06 18.81
C ALA A 320 5.73 -15.59 18.92
N LEU A 321 6.86 -16.32 18.98
CA LEU A 321 6.88 -17.78 19.13
C LEU A 321 6.92 -18.20 20.61
N PRO A 322 6.30 -19.34 20.98
CA PRO A 322 6.35 -19.86 22.35
C PRO A 322 7.72 -20.47 22.72
N TRP A 323 8.56 -20.74 21.71
CA TRP A 323 9.86 -21.41 21.87
C TRP A 323 11.02 -20.41 21.86
N ARG A 324 12.01 -20.66 22.72
CA ARG A 324 13.25 -19.86 22.75
C ARG A 324 14.31 -20.53 21.90
N ALA A 325 14.66 -19.90 20.76
CA ALA A 325 15.71 -20.40 19.88
C ALA A 325 17.03 -20.65 20.64
N GLN A 326 17.61 -21.84 20.46
CA GLN A 326 18.93 -22.20 20.97
C GLN A 326 19.98 -21.89 19.90
N TRP A 327 21.05 -21.18 20.27
CA TRP A 327 22.08 -20.71 19.36
C TRP A 327 23.42 -21.38 19.61
#